data_AF-A0A5M6CWR2-F1
#
_entry.id   AF-A0A5M6CWR2-F1
#
_cell.length_a   1.000
_cell.length_b   1.000
_cell.length_c   1.000
_cell.angle_alpha   90.00
_cell.angle_beta   90.00
_cell.angle_gamma   90.00
#
_symmetry.space_group_name_H-M   'P 1'
#
loop_
_entity.id
_entity.type
_entity.pdbx_description
1 polymer ?
#
loop_
_entity_poly.entity_id
_entity_poly.type
_entity_poly.pdbx_seq_one_letter_code
_entity_poly.pdbx_strand_id
1 'polypeptide(L)'
;MIEVLHRINYDPNIVFENGLEVKHSDYEKVAEIDSDALADAWALTQNNDRDWINNRHVKYFGKATDCRSTSIGDVFSMNGCLEMVMPLGYVSFHWGDNIFFYASIKNNASSKIDD
;
A
#
# COMPACT_ATOMS: atom_id res chain seq x y z
N MET A 1 -7.67 8.32 -12.61
CA MET A 1 -7.80 8.79 -11.22
C MET A 1 -7.56 7.61 -10.31
N ILE A 2 -6.64 7.76 -9.36
CA ILE A 2 -6.28 6.75 -8.37
C ILE A 2 -6.70 7.26 -7.00
N GLU A 3 -7.38 6.43 -6.22
CA GLU A 3 -7.70 6.73 -4.83
C GLU A 3 -6.61 6.17 -3.93
N VAL A 4 -6.23 6.93 -2.91
CA VAL A 4 -5.25 6.52 -1.90
C VAL A 4 -6.00 6.18 -0.62
N LEU A 5 -5.83 4.94 -0.17
CA LEU A 5 -6.44 4.43 1.04
C LEU A 5 -5.34 4.12 2.06
N HIS A 6 -5.37 4.83 3.17
CA HIS A 6 -4.45 4.61 4.28
C HIS A 6 -5.07 3.63 5.28
N ARG A 7 -4.25 2.70 5.78
CA ARG A 7 -4.66 1.87 6.92
C ARG A 7 -4.82 2.75 8.16
N ILE A 8 -5.98 2.66 8.83
CA ILE A 8 -6.36 3.50 9.97
C ILE A 8 -5.41 3.27 11.17
N ASN A 9 -5.13 2.01 11.46
CA ASN A 9 -4.20 1.59 12.52
C ASN A 9 -2.93 1.03 11.89
N TYR A 10 -2.17 1.91 11.22
CA TYR A 10 -0.92 1.52 10.59
C TYR A 10 0.06 0.91 11.63
N ASP A 11 0.53 -0.31 11.36
CA ASP A 11 1.60 -0.97 12.10
C ASP A 11 2.77 -1.21 11.15
N PRO A 12 3.96 -0.62 11.38
CA PRO A 12 5.13 -0.87 10.54
C PRO A 12 5.60 -2.34 10.57
N ASN A 13 5.17 -3.13 11.55
CA ASN A 13 5.49 -4.55 11.68
C ASN A 13 4.50 -5.48 10.96
N ILE A 14 3.52 -4.92 10.22
CA ILE A 14 2.57 -5.69 9.38
C ILE A 14 3.27 -6.70 8.46
N VAL A 15 4.51 -6.41 8.07
CA VAL A 15 5.35 -7.29 7.24
C VAL A 15 5.67 -8.65 7.86
N PHE A 16 5.50 -8.78 9.18
CA PHE A 16 5.71 -10.02 9.93
C PHE A 16 4.40 -10.78 10.21
N GLU A 17 3.25 -10.23 9.80
CA GLU A 17 1.96 -10.89 9.98
C GLU A 17 1.79 -12.03 8.97
N ASN A 18 1.32 -13.17 9.46
CA ASN A 18 0.97 -14.32 8.62
C ASN A 18 -0.50 -14.25 8.22
N GLY A 19 -0.76 -13.98 6.94
CA GLY A 19 -2.11 -14.05 6.37
C GLY A 19 -3.05 -13.03 7.00
N LEU A 20 -2.82 -11.75 6.72
CA LEU A 20 -3.72 -10.68 7.13
C LEU A 20 -4.97 -10.69 6.25
N GLU A 21 -6.13 -10.95 6.85
CA GLU A 21 -7.43 -10.73 6.20
C GLU A 21 -7.65 -9.23 6.02
N VAL A 22 -7.75 -8.76 4.77
CA VAL A 22 -7.82 -7.33 4.45
C VAL A 22 -9.27 -6.87 4.35
N LYS A 23 -9.74 -6.03 5.28
CA LYS A 23 -11.14 -5.55 5.29
C LYS A 23 -11.20 -4.09 4.89
N HIS A 24 -12.24 -3.73 4.13
CA HIS A 24 -12.47 -2.32 3.76
C HIS A 24 -12.55 -1.40 4.98
N SER A 25 -13.08 -1.88 6.11
CA SER A 25 -13.18 -1.12 7.36
C SER A 25 -11.83 -0.75 7.99
N ASP A 26 -10.74 -1.37 7.56
CA ASP A 26 -9.39 -1.10 8.10
C ASP A 26 -8.73 0.10 7.42
N TYR A 27 -9.41 0.69 6.43
CA TYR A 27 -8.87 1.72 5.55
C TYR A 27 -9.74 2.98 5.53
N GLU A 28 -9.07 4.12 5.36
CA GLU A 28 -9.68 5.40 5.09
C GLU A 28 -9.17 5.98 3.77
N LYS A 29 -10.07 6.53 2.97
CA LYS A 29 -9.69 7.27 1.76
C LYS A 29 -9.13 8.63 2.18
N VAL A 30 -7.87 8.88 1.85
CA VAL A 30 -7.16 10.10 2.22
C VAL A 30 -6.89 11.03 1.05
N ALA A 31 -6.84 10.51 -0.18
CA ALA A 31 -6.59 11.33 -1.36
C ALA A 31 -7.16 10.74 -2.66
N GLU A 32 -7.29 11.61 -3.64
CA GLU A 32 -7.45 11.29 -5.07
C GLU A 32 -6.25 11.86 -5.82
N ILE A 33 -5.68 11.07 -6.74
CA ILE A 33 -4.57 11.45 -7.60
C ILE A 33 -5.04 11.46 -9.05
N ASP A 34 -4.79 12.56 -9.73
CA ASP A 34 -5.00 12.72 -11.17
C ASP A 34 -3.88 12.03 -11.97
N SER A 35 -3.90 10.69 -11.95
CA SER A 35 -3.06 9.80 -12.77
C SER A 35 -3.81 8.48 -13.02
N ASP A 36 -3.31 7.69 -13.97
CA ASP A 36 -3.68 6.31 -14.28
C ASP A 36 -2.52 5.31 -14.09
N ALA A 37 -1.38 5.78 -13.56
CA ALA A 37 -0.21 4.96 -13.27
C ALA A 37 0.03 4.85 -11.76
N LEU A 38 0.06 3.61 -11.24
CA LEU A 38 0.37 3.35 -9.82
C LEU A 38 1.74 3.88 -9.41
N ALA A 39 2.71 3.86 -10.33
CA ALA A 39 4.05 4.38 -10.08
C ALA A 39 4.05 5.89 -9.81
N ASP A 40 3.18 6.66 -10.49
CA ASP A 40 3.02 8.10 -10.23
C ASP A 40 2.38 8.33 -8.86
N ALA A 41 1.33 7.55 -8.56
CA ALA A 41 0.66 7.62 -7.26
C ALA A 41 1.67 7.39 -6.13
N TRP A 42 2.47 6.32 -6.24
CA TRP A 42 3.54 6.03 -5.29
C TRP A 42 4.60 7.13 -5.21
N ALA A 43 5.13 7.60 -6.34
CA ALA A 43 6.16 8.64 -6.36
C ALA A 43 5.68 9.95 -5.72
N LEU A 44 4.39 10.27 -5.86
CA LEU A 44 3.79 11.44 -5.24
C LEU A 44 3.62 11.25 -3.73
N THR A 45 3.12 10.10 -3.27
CA THR A 45 2.64 9.95 -1.89
C THR A 45 3.65 9.30 -0.93
N GLN A 46 4.74 8.72 -1.40
CA GLN A 46 5.80 8.15 -0.54
C GLN A 46 6.66 9.24 0.13
N ASN A 47 6.51 10.51 -0.23
CA ASN A 47 7.39 11.57 0.27
C ASN A 47 7.20 11.82 1.77
N ASN A 48 8.30 11.84 2.54
CA ASN A 48 8.29 12.06 4.00
C ASN A 48 7.85 13.47 4.41
N ASP A 49 7.76 14.39 3.44
CA ASP A 49 7.33 15.76 3.67
C ASP A 49 5.84 15.92 3.34
N ARG A 50 5.15 16.73 4.17
CA ARG A 50 3.73 17.07 4.01
C ARG A 50 3.41 17.85 2.72
N ASP A 51 4.38 18.05 1.83
CA ASP A 51 4.19 18.81 0.61
C ASP A 51 3.40 18.05 -0.46
N TRP A 52 3.34 16.71 -0.38
CA TRP A 52 2.61 15.93 -1.38
C TRP A 52 1.11 16.24 -1.41
N ILE A 53 0.51 16.55 -0.25
CA ILE A 53 -0.91 16.93 -0.16
C ILE A 53 -1.21 18.30 -0.79
N ASN A 54 -0.18 19.12 -1.01
CA ASN A 54 -0.28 20.43 -1.66
C ASN A 54 -0.01 20.35 -3.18
N ASN A 55 0.30 19.16 -3.70
CA ASN A 55 0.56 18.98 -5.12
C ASN A 55 -0.74 19.19 -5.93
N ARG A 56 -0.65 19.91 -7.06
CA ARG A 56 -1.82 20.19 -7.93
C ARG A 56 -2.52 18.95 -8.47
N HIS A 57 -1.85 17.80 -8.52
CA HIS A 57 -2.40 16.52 -8.97
C HIS A 57 -3.08 15.74 -7.84
N VAL A 58 -3.04 16.25 -6.61
CA VAL A 58 -3.55 15.59 -5.42
C VAL A 58 -4.72 16.38 -4.85
N LYS A 59 -5.82 15.67 -4.62
CA LYS A 59 -6.95 16.17 -3.85
C LYS A 59 -7.00 15.40 -2.54
N TYR A 60 -6.51 16.04 -1.48
CA TYR A 60 -6.42 15.46 -0.15
C TYR A 60 -7.73 15.64 0.64
N PHE A 61 -8.15 14.60 1.36
CA PHE A 61 -9.38 14.54 2.15
C PHE A 61 -9.12 14.42 3.65
N GLY A 62 -7.91 14.02 4.06
CA GLY A 62 -7.55 13.86 5.46
C GLY A 62 -7.38 15.20 6.18
N LYS A 63 -7.14 15.13 7.49
CA LYS A 63 -6.67 16.30 8.26
C LYS A 63 -5.18 16.49 8.03
N ALA A 64 -4.72 17.73 7.98
CA ALA A 64 -3.29 18.03 7.77
C ALA A 64 -2.40 17.50 8.91
N THR A 65 -2.94 17.36 10.12
CA THR A 65 -2.24 16.77 11.28
C THR A 65 -1.95 15.28 11.12
N ASP A 66 -2.79 14.60 10.35
CA ASP A 66 -2.78 13.13 10.17
C ASP A 66 -2.11 12.76 8.83
N CYS A 67 -1.54 13.76 8.15
CA CYS A 67 -0.81 13.58 6.91
C CYS A 67 0.45 12.77 7.17
N ARG A 68 0.45 11.54 6.65
CA ARG A 68 1.61 10.65 6.53
C ARG A 68 1.80 10.25 5.07
N SER A 69 2.96 9.73 4.77
CA SER A 69 3.27 9.14 3.47
C SER A 69 2.55 7.80 3.30
N THR A 70 2.27 7.43 2.05
CA THR A 70 1.86 6.06 1.72
C THR A 70 2.98 5.09 2.05
N SER A 71 2.62 3.97 2.67
CA SER A 71 3.52 2.96 3.24
C SER A 71 3.03 1.54 2.89
N ILE A 72 3.83 0.54 3.25
CA ILE A 72 3.47 -0.88 3.07
C ILE A 72 2.13 -1.17 3.76
N GLY A 73 1.25 -1.91 3.08
CA GLY A 73 -0.09 -2.25 3.55
C GLY A 73 -1.16 -1.21 3.23
N ASP A 74 -0.80 -0.01 2.77
CA ASP A 74 -1.75 0.92 2.17
C ASP A 74 -2.20 0.45 0.79
N VAL A 75 -3.28 1.04 0.29
CA VAL A 75 -3.95 0.56 -0.93
C VAL A 75 -4.15 1.71 -1.91
N PHE A 76 -3.87 1.44 -3.17
CA PHE A 76 -4.32 2.23 -4.30
C PHE A 76 -5.55 1.58 -4.92
N SER A 77 -6.60 2.36 -5.15
CA SER A 77 -7.80 1.90 -5.87
C SER A 77 -7.89 2.61 -7.21
N MET A 78 -7.99 1.84 -8.29
CA MET A 78 -8.11 2.37 -9.65
C MET A 78 -9.15 1.57 -10.42
N ASN A 79 -10.24 2.23 -10.82
CA ASN A 79 -11.36 1.60 -11.55
C ASN A 79 -11.92 0.34 -10.85
N GLY A 80 -11.92 0.32 -9.52
CA GLY A 80 -12.39 -0.82 -8.71
C GLY A 80 -11.35 -1.93 -8.50
N CYS A 81 -10.17 -1.85 -9.13
CA CYS A 81 -9.03 -2.71 -8.84
C CYS A 81 -8.29 -2.18 -7.60
N LEU A 82 -8.01 -3.06 -6.64
CA LEU A 82 -7.28 -2.73 -5.42
C LEU A 82 -5.86 -3.26 -5.52
N GLU A 83 -4.90 -2.39 -5.26
CA GLU A 83 -3.47 -2.66 -5.35
C GLU A 83 -2.84 -2.29 -4.02
N MET A 84 -2.42 -3.30 -3.26
CA MET A 84 -1.78 -3.10 -1.97
C MET A 84 -0.29 -2.85 -2.14
N VAL A 85 0.26 -1.87 -1.41
CA VAL A 85 1.69 -1.60 -1.36
C VAL A 85 2.42 -2.70 -0.61
N MET A 86 3.39 -3.31 -1.27
CA MET A 86 4.22 -4.40 -0.76
C MET A 86 5.69 -3.96 -0.70
N PRO A 87 6.55 -4.67 0.06
CA PRO A 87 7.98 -4.34 0.11
C PRO A 87 8.68 -4.30 -1.26
N LEU A 88 8.19 -5.06 -2.24
CA LEU A 88 8.81 -5.20 -3.58
C LEU A 88 7.89 -4.76 -4.73
N GLY A 89 6.84 -3.98 -4.45
CA GLY A 89 5.92 -3.49 -5.50
C GLY A 89 4.47 -3.43 -5.01
N TYR A 90 3.55 -3.97 -5.81
CA TYR A 90 2.14 -4.01 -5.50
C TYR A 90 1.57 -5.41 -5.66
N VAL A 91 0.48 -5.72 -4.98
CA VAL A 91 -0.29 -6.93 -5.19
C VAL A 91 -1.77 -6.61 -5.34
N SER A 92 -2.38 -7.13 -6.40
CA SER A 92 -3.82 -7.03 -6.61
C SER A 92 -4.56 -7.93 -5.63
N PHE A 93 -5.67 -7.45 -5.07
CA PHE A 93 -6.48 -8.23 -4.13
C PHE A 93 -7.95 -7.80 -4.13
N HIS A 94 -8.78 -8.55 -3.40
CA HIS A 94 -10.16 -8.21 -3.08
C HIS A 94 -10.35 -8.11 -1.56
N TRP A 95 -11.30 -7.29 -1.12
CA TRP A 95 -11.68 -7.25 0.29
C TRP A 95 -12.08 -8.65 0.79
N GLY A 96 -11.52 -9.05 1.93
CA GLY A 96 -11.66 -10.38 2.51
C GLY A 96 -10.55 -11.37 2.13
N ASP A 97 -9.68 -11.02 1.18
CA ASP A 97 -8.50 -11.83 0.85
C ASP A 97 -7.50 -11.83 2.03
N ASN A 98 -6.76 -12.94 2.15
CA ASN A 98 -5.64 -13.04 3.08
C ASN A 98 -4.34 -12.71 2.34
N ILE A 99 -3.66 -11.65 2.77
CA ILE A 99 -2.41 -11.18 2.17
C ILE A 99 -1.21 -11.60 3.03
N PHE A 100 -0.15 -12.02 2.36
CA PHE A 100 1.12 -12.41 2.96
C PHE A 100 2.19 -11.40 2.53
N PHE A 101 2.70 -10.62 3.48
CA PHE A 101 3.69 -9.58 3.22
C PHE A 101 5.12 -10.09 3.09
N TYR A 102 5.36 -11.37 3.39
CA TYR A 102 6.63 -12.01 3.15
C TYR A 102 6.94 -11.96 1.65
N ALA A 103 7.86 -11.05 1.30
CA ALA A 103 8.74 -11.28 0.18
C ALA A 103 9.29 -12.70 0.29
N SER A 104 9.48 -13.33 -0.85
CA SER A 104 10.08 -14.65 -1.03
C SER A 104 11.46 -14.82 -0.36
N ILE A 105 11.57 -14.79 0.97
CA ILE A 105 12.63 -15.46 1.72
C ILE A 105 12.24 -16.94 1.77
N LYS A 106 11.94 -17.55 0.61
CA LYS A 106 12.32 -18.94 0.44
C LYS A 106 13.84 -18.89 0.43
N ASN A 107 14.41 -19.23 1.59
CA ASN A 107 15.78 -19.71 1.68
C ASN A 107 16.10 -20.51 0.41
N ASN A 108 17.13 -20.12 -0.32
CA ASN A 108 17.87 -21.03 -1.20
C ASN A 108 18.62 -22.07 -0.33
N ALA A 109 17.90 -22.76 0.54
CA ALA A 109 18.38 -23.83 1.38
C ALA A 109 17.49 -25.05 1.18
N SER A 110 17.47 -25.57 -0.06
CA SER A 110 17.26 -26.99 -0.36
C SER A 110 17.36 -27.22 -1.87
N SER A 111 18.55 -27.60 -2.32
CA SER A 111 18.74 -28.78 -3.18
C SER A 111 20.21 -28.88 -3.55
N LYS A 112 20.91 -29.72 -2.79
CA LYS A 112 21.94 -30.68 -3.25
C LYS A 112 22.47 -31.40 -2.01
N ILE A 113 21.66 -32.32 -1.51
CA ILE A 113 22.19 -33.62 -1.10
C ILE A 113 21.90 -34.51 -2.30
N ASP A 114 22.98 -35.01 -2.91
CA ASP A 114 23.14 -36.27 -3.65
C ASP A 114 24.26 -36.08 -4.67
N ASP A 115 25.48 -36.43 -4.24
CA ASP A 115 26.37 -37.42 -4.87
C ASP A 115 27.39 -37.91 -3.83
#